data_AF-A0AAD7E6J2-F1
#
_entry.id   AF-A0AAD7E6J2-F1
#
_cell.length_a   1.000
_cell.length_b   1.000
_cell.length_c   1.000
_cell.angle_alpha   90.00
_cell.angle_beta   90.00
_cell.angle_gamma   90.00
#
_symmetry.space_group_name_H-M   'P 1'
#
loop_
_entity.id
_entity.type
_entity.pdbx_description
1 polymer ?
#
loop_
_entity_poly.entity_id
_entity_poly.type
_entity_poly.pdbx_seq_one_letter_code
_entity_poly.pdbx_strand_id
1 'polypeptide(L)'
;EVELELVEQDIRNYVSLKLAETRRQYELRESWPTPSSIHDLARPSSGLFIFAATSIKYIEDRAYSDPCRQLKHLLDNTATAMGKSSPFKRLDELYTQVLTLAFPEVPASFLGLLKMVLGSIVYLQDPLSPMALERLLEPAAGRIRETFLHLHAVLIVPENESNIIRLLHPSFANFITDPARCSISKYIVKAEEQHTLLAQSCLVVMKDLSRDICQIQNPPLLNSEVTDLPARIVKHIPAHVQYACSHWAYHV
;
A
#
# COMPACT_ATOMS: atom_id res chain seq x y z
N GLU A 1 3.86 -21.88 21.65
CA GLU A 1 2.57 -21.27 21.24
C GLU A 1 2.34 -20.08 22.15
N VAL A 2 2.01 -18.90 21.62
CA VAL A 2 1.76 -17.71 22.44
C VAL A 2 0.30 -17.75 22.89
N GLU A 3 0.03 -17.57 24.17
CA GLU A 3 -1.33 -17.60 24.70
C GLU A 3 -2.19 -16.49 24.09
N LEU A 4 -3.37 -16.85 23.59
CA LEU A 4 -4.27 -15.90 22.91
C LEU A 4 -4.66 -14.71 23.81
N GLU A 5 -4.82 -14.95 25.12
CA GLU A 5 -5.12 -13.91 26.10
C GLU A 5 -4.00 -12.86 26.17
N LEU A 6 -2.73 -13.29 26.10
CA LEU A 6 -1.58 -12.40 26.06
C LEU A 6 -1.60 -11.55 24.77
N VAL A 7 -1.88 -12.17 23.63
CA VAL A 7 -1.95 -11.47 22.33
C VAL A 7 -3.09 -10.44 22.32
N GLU A 8 -4.26 -10.78 22.86
CA GLU A 8 -5.40 -9.86 22.95
C GLU A 8 -5.09 -8.68 23.88
N GLN A 9 -4.40 -8.93 25.00
CA GLN A 9 -3.96 -7.87 25.91
C GLN A 9 -2.94 -6.95 25.23
N ASP A 10 -1.99 -7.48 24.47
CA ASP A 10 -1.00 -6.67 23.75
C ASP A 10 -1.64 -5.84 22.64
N ILE A 11 -2.62 -6.40 21.90
CA ILE A 11 -3.40 -5.66 20.90
C ILE A 11 -4.15 -4.50 21.58
N ARG A 12 -4.79 -4.75 22.73
CA ARG A 12 -5.50 -3.72 23.48
C ARG A 12 -4.57 -2.60 23.95
N ASN A 13 -3.39 -2.96 24.46
CA ASN A 13 -2.36 -2.03 24.87
C ASN A 13 -1.86 -1.20 23.67
N TYR A 14 -1.61 -1.85 22.53
CA TYR A 14 -1.21 -1.20 21.29
C TYR A 14 -2.25 -0.18 20.80
N VAL A 15 -3.52 -0.58 20.72
CA VAL A 15 -4.63 0.31 20.30
C VAL A 15 -4.77 1.48 21.26
N SER A 16 -4.74 1.23 22.57
CA SER A 16 -4.83 2.27 23.60
C SER A 16 -3.69 3.28 23.49
N LEU A 17 -2.45 2.80 23.32
CA LEU A 17 -1.27 3.64 23.17
C LEU A 17 -1.38 4.51 21.92
N LYS A 18 -1.71 3.90 20.78
CA LYS A 18 -1.80 4.60 19.49
C LYS A 18 -2.89 5.67 19.50
N LEU A 19 -4.10 5.35 19.96
CA LEU A 19 -5.16 6.36 20.06
C LEU A 19 -4.81 7.47 21.06
N ALA A 20 -4.06 7.19 22.13
CA ALA A 20 -3.57 8.24 23.02
C ALA A 20 -2.49 9.14 22.37
N GLU A 21 -1.67 8.61 21.47
CA GLU A 21 -0.77 9.38 20.62
C GLU A 21 -1.57 10.25 19.63
N THR A 22 -2.54 9.67 18.91
CA THR A 22 -3.43 10.40 18.01
C THR A 22 -4.17 11.52 18.74
N ARG A 23 -4.68 11.27 19.96
CA ARG A 23 -5.37 12.27 20.79
C ARG A 23 -4.50 13.49 21.05
N ARG A 24 -3.22 13.26 21.39
CA ARG A 24 -2.25 14.33 21.66
C ARG A 24 -1.90 15.08 20.37
N GLN A 25 -1.69 14.36 19.27
CA GLN A 25 -1.34 14.96 17.99
C GLN A 25 -2.44 15.88 17.43
N TYR A 26 -3.71 15.50 17.60
CA TYR A 26 -4.86 16.24 17.09
C TYR A 26 -5.57 17.08 18.17
N GLU A 27 -4.96 17.25 19.35
CA GLU A 27 -5.48 18.04 20.48
C GLU A 27 -6.94 17.71 20.84
N LEU A 28 -7.29 16.42 20.81
CA LEU A 28 -8.66 15.95 21.04
C LEU A 28 -9.01 15.94 22.53
N ARG A 29 -10.33 16.00 22.81
CA ARG A 29 -10.90 15.94 24.16
C ARG A 29 -10.36 14.76 24.98
N GLU A 30 -10.20 14.95 26.29
CA GLU A 30 -9.69 13.90 27.20
C GLU A 30 -10.58 12.64 27.24
N SER A 31 -11.87 12.79 26.94
CA SER A 31 -12.81 11.66 26.87
C SER A 31 -12.67 10.81 25.60
N TRP A 32 -11.79 11.18 24.67
CA TRP A 32 -11.49 10.41 23.46
C TRP A 32 -10.09 9.79 23.58
N PRO A 33 -9.89 8.50 23.23
CA PRO A 33 -10.92 7.51 22.94
C PRO A 33 -11.66 7.08 24.21
N THR A 34 -12.88 6.56 24.06
CA THR A 34 -13.56 5.92 25.20
C THR A 34 -12.99 4.52 25.44
N PRO A 35 -13.04 3.99 26.68
CA PRO A 35 -12.65 2.60 26.96
C PRO A 35 -13.41 1.57 26.12
N SER A 36 -14.67 1.86 25.78
CA SER A 36 -15.48 1.01 24.89
C SER A 36 -14.93 1.01 23.46
N SER A 37 -14.56 2.16 22.90
CA SER A 37 -13.95 2.22 21.56
C SER A 37 -12.66 1.42 21.47
N ILE A 38 -11.82 1.43 22.51
CA ILE A 38 -10.60 0.60 22.55
C ILE A 38 -10.97 -0.88 22.51
N HIS A 39 -11.93 -1.30 23.34
CA HIS A 39 -12.40 -2.68 23.36
C HIS A 39 -13.00 -3.11 22.02
N ASP A 40 -13.82 -2.28 21.42
CA ASP A 40 -14.56 -2.59 20.19
C ASP A 40 -13.65 -2.56 18.94
N LEU A 41 -12.47 -1.96 19.03
CA LEU A 41 -11.39 -2.10 18.03
C LEU A 41 -10.50 -3.32 18.26
N ALA A 42 -10.15 -3.60 19.52
CA ALA A 42 -9.24 -4.69 19.86
C ALA A 42 -9.92 -6.05 19.66
N ARG A 43 -11.17 -6.21 20.10
CA ARG A 43 -11.90 -7.47 20.10
C ARG A 43 -12.07 -8.09 18.70
N PRO A 44 -12.45 -7.32 17.65
CA PRO A 44 -12.55 -7.88 16.29
C PRO A 44 -11.23 -8.37 15.71
N SER A 45 -10.08 -7.95 16.26
CA SER A 45 -8.77 -8.39 15.80
C SER A 45 -8.53 -9.89 16.01
N SER A 46 -9.13 -10.50 17.04
CA SER A 46 -8.95 -11.94 17.41
C SER A 46 -7.52 -12.45 17.20
N GLY A 47 -6.56 -11.77 17.82
CA GLY A 47 -5.14 -12.10 17.76
C GLY A 47 -4.37 -11.56 16.54
N LEU A 48 -5.05 -10.95 15.56
CA LEU A 48 -4.40 -10.39 14.37
C LEU A 48 -3.97 -8.94 14.60
N PHE A 49 -2.69 -8.73 14.95
CA PHE A 49 -2.11 -7.39 15.05
C PHE A 49 -2.29 -6.53 13.81
N ILE A 50 -2.31 -7.15 12.61
CA ILE A 50 -2.55 -6.42 11.37
C ILE A 50 -3.94 -5.79 11.30
N PHE A 51 -4.96 -6.39 11.93
CA PHE A 51 -6.27 -5.77 12.03
C PHE A 51 -6.16 -4.45 12.77
N ALA A 52 -5.60 -4.48 13.99
CA ALA A 52 -5.40 -3.31 14.82
C ALA A 52 -4.53 -2.25 14.13
N ALA A 53 -3.41 -2.64 13.52
CA ALA A 53 -2.51 -1.71 12.81
C ALA A 53 -3.20 -1.05 11.61
N THR A 54 -4.01 -1.79 10.84
CA THR A 54 -4.79 -1.26 9.72
C THR A 54 -5.85 -0.29 10.21
N SER A 55 -6.58 -0.62 11.28
CA SER A 55 -7.58 0.27 11.88
C SER A 55 -6.96 1.57 12.40
N ILE A 56 -5.82 1.49 13.11
CA ILE A 56 -5.10 2.67 13.59
C ILE A 56 -4.64 3.53 12.42
N LYS A 57 -4.00 2.95 11.40
CA LYS A 57 -3.56 3.72 10.23
C LYS A 57 -4.70 4.37 9.46
N TYR A 58 -5.89 3.75 9.44
CA TYR A 58 -7.09 4.38 8.88
C TYR A 58 -7.53 5.59 9.70
N ILE A 59 -7.52 5.50 11.04
CA ILE A 59 -7.91 6.59 11.96
C ILE A 59 -6.89 7.74 11.96
N GLU A 60 -5.63 7.45 11.68
CA GLU A 60 -4.54 8.43 11.63
C GLU A 60 -4.35 9.06 10.25
N ASP A 61 -5.26 8.80 9.31
CA ASP A 61 -5.13 9.29 7.93
C ASP A 61 -5.19 10.82 7.88
N ARG A 62 -4.04 11.41 7.58
CA ARG A 62 -3.81 12.85 7.51
C ARG A 62 -4.56 13.51 6.37
N ALA A 63 -4.94 12.78 5.32
CA ALA A 63 -5.69 13.34 4.21
C ALA A 63 -7.12 13.75 4.62
N TYR A 64 -7.71 13.02 5.57
CA TYR A 64 -9.02 13.37 6.14
C TYR A 64 -8.89 14.25 7.38
N SER A 65 -7.83 14.07 8.18
CA SER A 65 -7.54 14.87 9.38
C SER A 65 -8.72 14.93 10.39
N ASP A 66 -9.51 13.85 10.50
CA ASP A 66 -10.63 13.72 11.44
C ASP A 66 -10.66 12.32 12.10
N PRO A 67 -9.77 12.07 13.09
CA PRO A 67 -9.70 10.78 13.77
C PRO A 67 -10.98 10.41 14.52
N CYS A 68 -11.74 11.40 15.00
CA CYS A 68 -13.00 11.17 15.71
C CYS A 68 -14.04 10.53 14.77
N ARG A 69 -14.21 11.11 13.58
CA ARG A 69 -15.15 10.61 12.58
C ARG A 69 -14.69 9.29 11.99
N GLN A 70 -13.39 9.12 11.75
CA GLN A 70 -12.85 7.86 11.24
C GLN A 70 -13.02 6.72 12.25
N LEU A 71 -12.74 6.96 13.53
CA LEU A 71 -13.01 5.98 14.58
C LEU A 71 -14.50 5.60 14.59
N LYS A 72 -15.39 6.59 14.55
CA LYS A 72 -16.83 6.35 14.54
C LYS A 72 -17.27 5.51 13.32
N HIS A 73 -16.83 5.88 12.12
CA HIS A 73 -17.12 5.11 10.90
C HIS A 73 -16.59 3.69 10.97
N LEU A 74 -15.42 3.50 11.59
CA LEU A 74 -14.86 2.16 11.73
C LEU A 74 -15.74 1.32 12.66
N LEU A 75 -16.08 1.86 13.83
CA LEU A 75 -16.91 1.21 14.84
C LEU A 75 -18.33 0.89 14.35
N ASP A 76 -19.00 1.86 13.73
CA ASP A 76 -20.39 1.74 13.26
C ASP A 76 -20.57 0.56 12.28
N ASN A 77 -19.56 0.25 11.46
CA ASN A 77 -19.61 -0.88 10.53
C ASN A 77 -18.98 -2.17 11.08
N THR A 78 -18.09 -2.12 12.08
CA THR A 78 -17.59 -3.35 12.74
C THR A 78 -18.64 -4.03 13.62
N ALA A 79 -19.63 -3.28 14.12
CA ALA A 79 -20.73 -3.82 14.92
C ALA A 79 -21.58 -4.86 14.16
N THR A 80 -21.63 -4.79 12.83
CA THR A 80 -22.38 -5.74 11.98
C THR A 80 -21.60 -7.02 11.67
N ALA A 81 -20.28 -7.02 11.87
CA ALA A 81 -19.36 -8.13 11.56
C ALA A 81 -19.16 -9.13 12.73
N MET A 82 -19.77 -8.88 13.89
CA MET A 82 -19.62 -9.66 15.14
C MET A 82 -20.26 -11.08 15.13
N GLY A 83 -20.46 -11.66 13.95
CA GLY A 83 -20.89 -13.06 13.79
C GLY A 83 -19.76 -14.07 14.06
N LYS A 84 -20.04 -15.37 13.88
CA LYS A 84 -19.05 -16.47 14.00
C LYS A 84 -18.06 -16.53 12.81
N SER A 85 -17.51 -15.39 12.39
CA SER A 85 -16.56 -15.30 11.28
C SER A 85 -15.13 -15.58 11.76
N SER A 86 -14.35 -16.26 10.92
CA SER A 86 -12.92 -16.50 11.19
C SER A 86 -12.16 -15.16 11.27
N PRO A 87 -11.02 -15.09 12.01
CA PRO A 87 -10.22 -13.86 12.08
C PRO A 87 -9.81 -13.32 10.71
N PHE A 88 -9.47 -14.21 9.76
CA PHE A 88 -9.13 -13.82 8.39
C PHE A 88 -10.29 -13.18 7.62
N LYS A 89 -11.52 -13.68 7.82
CA LYS A 89 -12.71 -13.09 7.19
C LYS A 89 -12.96 -11.68 7.72
N ARG A 90 -12.78 -11.45 9.02
CA ARG A 90 -12.86 -10.10 9.61
C ARG A 90 -11.78 -9.17 9.08
N LEU A 91 -10.57 -9.67 8.83
CA LEU A 91 -9.53 -8.88 8.18
C LEU A 91 -9.91 -8.48 6.75
N ASP A 92 -10.53 -9.38 5.99
CA ASP A 92 -11.02 -9.10 4.63
C ASP A 92 -12.17 -8.10 4.62
N GLU A 93 -13.07 -8.18 5.61
CA GLU A 93 -14.13 -7.20 5.85
C GLU A 93 -13.53 -5.82 6.20
N LEU A 94 -12.50 -5.77 7.06
CA LEU A 94 -11.78 -4.53 7.38
C LEU A 94 -11.13 -3.93 6.13
N TYR A 95 -10.44 -4.73 5.30
CA TYR A 95 -9.86 -4.22 4.05
C TYR A 95 -10.92 -3.66 3.10
N THR A 96 -12.05 -4.35 2.96
CA THR A 96 -13.19 -3.88 2.16
C THR A 96 -13.72 -2.55 2.68
N GLN A 97 -13.84 -2.44 4.00
CA GLN A 97 -14.34 -1.25 4.68
C GLN A 97 -13.39 -0.06 4.50
N VAL A 98 -12.08 -0.22 4.76
CA VAL A 98 -11.12 0.89 4.62
C VAL A 98 -11.03 1.37 3.17
N LEU A 99 -11.05 0.46 2.19
CA LEU A 99 -11.09 0.83 0.77
C LEU A 99 -12.38 1.59 0.42
N THR A 100 -13.53 1.16 0.94
CA THR A 100 -14.81 1.83 0.65
C THR A 100 -14.88 3.22 1.29
N LEU A 101 -14.39 3.38 2.51
CA LEU A 101 -14.40 4.66 3.21
C LEU A 101 -13.32 5.63 2.70
N ALA A 102 -12.19 5.13 2.22
CA ALA A 102 -11.18 5.92 1.52
C ALA A 102 -11.68 6.48 0.18
N PHE A 103 -12.71 5.85 -0.39
CA PHE A 103 -13.17 6.11 -1.76
C PHE A 103 -14.71 6.09 -1.89
N PRO A 104 -15.44 6.97 -1.16
CA PRO A 104 -16.90 6.92 -1.09
C PRO A 104 -17.60 7.32 -2.41
N GLU A 105 -17.07 8.33 -3.11
CA GLU A 105 -17.60 8.81 -4.40
C GLU A 105 -16.53 8.74 -5.50
N VAL A 106 -15.95 7.56 -5.72
CA VAL A 106 -14.92 7.40 -6.75
C VAL A 106 -15.55 7.39 -8.15
N PRO A 107 -15.19 8.35 -9.03
CA PRO A 107 -15.54 8.26 -10.43
C PRO A 107 -14.96 6.98 -11.03
N ALA A 108 -15.68 6.36 -11.98
CA ALA A 108 -15.19 5.15 -12.64
C ALA A 108 -13.78 5.32 -13.25
N SER A 109 -13.44 6.54 -13.70
CA SER A 109 -12.11 6.90 -14.20
C SER A 109 -11.00 6.79 -13.16
N PHE A 110 -11.29 7.08 -11.89
CA PHE A 110 -10.31 6.99 -10.80
C PHE A 110 -10.18 5.56 -10.26
N LEU A 111 -11.21 4.73 -10.37
CA LEU A 111 -11.15 3.32 -10.00
C LEU A 111 -10.13 2.54 -10.85
N GLY A 112 -10.06 2.83 -12.15
CA GLY A 112 -9.06 2.22 -13.03
C GLY A 112 -7.63 2.57 -12.60
N LEU A 113 -7.40 3.85 -12.26
CA LEU A 113 -6.13 4.33 -11.72
C LEU A 113 -5.78 3.64 -10.40
N LEU A 114 -6.73 3.54 -9.47
CA LEU A 114 -6.54 2.86 -8.19
C LEU A 114 -6.13 1.39 -8.37
N LYS A 115 -6.84 0.66 -9.24
CA LYS A 115 -6.51 -0.75 -9.57
C LYS A 115 -5.12 -0.87 -10.17
N MET A 116 -4.78 0.01 -11.13
CA MET A 116 -3.46 0.05 -11.75
C MET A 116 -2.36 0.25 -10.72
N VAL A 117 -2.52 1.19 -9.79
CA VAL A 117 -1.51 1.48 -8.76
C VAL A 117 -1.37 0.34 -7.77
N LEU A 118 -2.48 -0.14 -7.20
CA LEU A 118 -2.47 -1.25 -6.24
C LEU A 118 -1.94 -2.52 -6.87
N GLY A 119 -2.39 -2.84 -8.09
CA GLY A 119 -1.90 -3.99 -8.83
C GLY A 119 -0.41 -3.88 -9.13
N SER A 120 0.08 -2.72 -9.52
CA SER A 120 1.51 -2.53 -9.74
C SER A 120 2.29 -2.81 -8.47
N ILE A 121 1.90 -2.22 -7.33
CA ILE A 121 2.58 -2.46 -6.04
C ILE A 121 2.60 -3.95 -5.67
N VAL A 122 1.54 -4.69 -6.01
CA VAL A 122 1.45 -6.14 -5.73
C VAL A 122 2.31 -6.99 -6.66
N TYR A 123 2.37 -6.66 -7.95
CA TYR A 123 2.99 -7.52 -8.98
C TYR A 123 4.39 -7.09 -9.42
N LEU A 124 4.91 -5.94 -8.96
CA LEU A 124 6.32 -5.58 -9.16
C LEU A 124 7.25 -6.64 -8.55
N GLN A 125 8.31 -7.02 -9.27
CA GLN A 125 9.35 -7.91 -8.73
C GLN A 125 10.21 -7.20 -7.68
N ASP A 126 10.71 -6.02 -8.03
CA ASP A 126 11.40 -5.11 -7.13
C ASP A 126 10.49 -3.91 -6.80
N PRO A 127 10.21 -3.63 -5.51
CA PRO A 127 9.42 -2.47 -5.11
C PRO A 127 10.04 -1.16 -5.59
N LEU A 128 9.20 -0.24 -6.06
CA LEU A 128 9.61 1.06 -6.54
C LEU A 128 9.27 2.18 -5.54
N SER A 129 10.02 3.27 -5.60
CA SER A 129 9.67 4.51 -4.91
C SER A 129 8.44 5.17 -5.54
N PRO A 130 7.74 6.08 -4.84
CA PRO A 130 6.59 6.80 -5.42
C PRO A 130 6.93 7.47 -6.75
N MET A 131 8.07 8.17 -6.80
CA MET A 131 8.57 8.81 -8.02
C MET A 131 8.91 7.81 -9.13
N ALA A 132 9.50 6.67 -8.80
CA ALA A 132 9.85 5.66 -9.81
C ALA A 132 8.60 4.93 -10.34
N LEU A 133 7.65 4.61 -9.47
CA LEU A 133 6.38 4.00 -9.86
C LEU A 133 5.57 4.92 -10.77
N GLU A 134 5.48 6.21 -10.42
CA GLU A 134 4.84 7.23 -11.24
C GLU A 134 5.44 7.28 -12.65
N ARG A 135 6.78 7.35 -12.75
CA ARG A 135 7.46 7.38 -14.05
C ARG A 135 7.34 6.09 -14.86
N LEU A 136 7.19 4.94 -14.20
CA LEU A 136 6.97 3.67 -14.89
C LEU A 136 5.56 3.61 -15.49
N LEU A 137 4.54 3.98 -14.71
CA LEU A 137 3.13 3.81 -15.09
C LEU A 137 2.59 4.95 -15.96
N GLU A 138 3.02 6.18 -15.71
CA GLU A 138 2.54 7.38 -16.40
C GLU A 138 3.72 8.35 -16.62
N PRO A 139 4.40 8.29 -17.78
CA PRO A 139 5.48 9.23 -18.11
C PRO A 139 5.02 10.71 -18.10
N ALA A 140 3.70 10.96 -18.08
CA ALA A 140 3.06 12.26 -18.09
C ALA A 140 1.96 12.41 -17.00
N ALA A 141 2.38 12.77 -15.77
CA ALA A 141 1.65 13.51 -14.72
C ALA A 141 0.80 12.80 -13.63
N GLY A 142 1.26 12.91 -12.36
CA GLY A 142 0.60 13.60 -11.24
C GLY A 142 -0.51 12.89 -10.47
N ARG A 143 -1.38 12.12 -11.15
CA ARG A 143 -2.60 11.57 -10.54
C ARG A 143 -2.35 10.34 -9.67
N ILE A 144 -1.28 9.60 -9.95
CA ILE A 144 -0.87 8.44 -9.15
C ILE A 144 -0.65 8.84 -7.69
N ARG A 145 -0.11 10.04 -7.44
CA ARG A 145 0.18 10.54 -6.09
C ARG A 145 -1.09 10.70 -5.24
N GLU A 146 -2.19 11.13 -5.85
CA GLU A 146 -3.48 11.26 -5.16
C GLU A 146 -3.99 9.92 -4.64
N THR A 147 -3.69 8.81 -5.33
CA THR A 147 -4.08 7.48 -4.86
C THR A 147 -3.37 7.07 -3.57
N PHE A 148 -2.12 7.49 -3.37
CA PHE A 148 -1.33 7.15 -2.19
C PHE A 148 -1.88 7.79 -0.91
N LEU A 149 -2.45 8.99 -1.03
CA LEU A 149 -2.99 9.75 0.10
C LEU A 149 -4.07 8.96 0.84
N HIS A 150 -4.97 8.32 0.10
CA HIS A 150 -6.13 7.62 0.66
C HIS A 150 -5.86 6.14 0.98
N LEU A 151 -4.67 5.63 0.66
CA LEU A 151 -4.29 4.23 0.88
C LEU A 151 -3.41 4.02 2.13
N HIS A 152 -3.30 5.02 2.99
CA HIS A 152 -2.43 5.02 4.16
C HIS A 152 -2.70 3.86 5.14
N ALA A 153 -3.94 3.34 5.17
CA ALA A 153 -4.35 2.19 5.97
C ALA A 153 -3.71 0.86 5.52
N VAL A 154 -3.35 0.74 4.24
CA VAL A 154 -2.87 -0.51 3.63
C VAL A 154 -1.49 -0.37 2.98
N LEU A 155 -1.02 0.86 2.78
CA LEU A 155 0.31 1.18 2.27
C LEU A 155 1.18 1.90 3.32
N ILE A 156 2.47 1.70 3.17
CA ILE A 156 3.53 2.49 3.79
C ILE A 156 4.19 3.26 2.64
N VAL A 157 3.86 4.54 2.55
CA VAL A 157 4.42 5.47 1.57
C VAL A 157 5.48 6.30 2.30
N PRO A 158 6.75 6.26 1.88
CA PRO A 158 7.81 6.95 2.58
C PRO A 158 7.77 8.47 2.32
N GLU A 159 8.16 9.27 3.31
CA GLU A 159 8.31 10.72 3.15
C GLU A 159 9.44 11.07 2.16
N ASN A 160 10.50 10.26 2.12
CA ASN A 160 11.55 10.38 1.12
C ASN A 160 11.11 9.67 -0.17
N GLU A 161 10.92 10.46 -1.23
CA GLU A 161 10.52 10.05 -2.58
C GLU A 161 11.46 9.06 -3.29
N SER A 162 12.65 8.82 -2.72
CA SER A 162 13.63 7.83 -3.21
C SER A 162 13.48 6.47 -2.52
N ASN A 163 12.76 6.39 -1.39
CA ASN A 163 12.52 5.14 -0.68
C ASN A 163 11.32 4.39 -1.29
N ILE A 164 11.29 3.07 -1.12
CA ILE A 164 10.28 2.20 -1.74
C ILE A 164 8.91 2.29 -1.06
N ILE A 165 7.85 2.14 -1.85
CA ILE A 165 6.49 1.89 -1.35
C ILE A 165 6.41 0.44 -0.86
N ARG A 166 5.70 0.21 0.24
CA ARG A 166 5.45 -1.13 0.76
C ARG A 166 3.98 -1.30 1.12
N LEU A 167 3.48 -2.53 1.01
CA LEU A 167 2.24 -2.89 1.69
C LEU A 167 2.47 -2.87 3.20
N LEU A 168 1.45 -2.46 3.96
CA LEU A 168 1.46 -2.59 5.41
C LEU A 168 1.64 -4.07 5.81
N HIS A 169 1.00 -4.97 5.07
CA HIS A 169 1.12 -6.41 5.29
C HIS A 169 0.79 -7.23 4.03
N PRO A 170 1.45 -8.38 3.78
CA PRO A 170 1.20 -9.22 2.61
C PRO A 170 -0.23 -9.74 2.47
N SER A 171 -0.98 -9.89 3.58
CA SER A 171 -2.38 -10.34 3.51
C SER A 171 -3.28 -9.44 2.68
N PHE A 172 -2.92 -8.16 2.51
CA PHE A 172 -3.65 -7.23 1.65
C PHE A 172 -3.48 -7.59 0.16
N ALA A 173 -2.26 -7.97 -0.27
CA ALA A 173 -2.05 -8.50 -1.62
C ALA A 173 -2.93 -9.73 -1.84
N ASN A 174 -2.85 -10.70 -0.93
CA ASN A 174 -3.66 -11.91 -0.98
C ASN A 174 -5.18 -11.63 -0.94
N PHE A 175 -5.60 -10.49 -0.41
CA PHE A 175 -7.01 -10.10 -0.39
C PHE A 175 -7.44 -9.52 -1.74
N ILE A 176 -6.67 -8.56 -2.27
CA ILE A 176 -7.06 -7.83 -3.48
C ILE A 176 -6.90 -8.64 -4.77
N THR A 177 -6.10 -9.71 -4.75
CA THR A 177 -5.90 -10.61 -5.89
C THR A 177 -6.77 -11.87 -5.84
N ASP A 178 -7.51 -12.11 -4.76
CA ASP A 178 -8.35 -13.30 -4.59
C ASP A 178 -9.85 -12.92 -4.61
N PRO A 179 -10.59 -13.29 -5.68
CA PRO A 179 -12.03 -13.04 -5.76
C PRO A 179 -12.87 -13.71 -4.66
N ALA A 180 -12.37 -14.78 -4.02
CA ALA A 180 -13.05 -15.42 -2.91
C ALA A 180 -12.97 -14.60 -1.61
N ARG A 181 -11.98 -13.68 -1.52
CA ARG A 181 -11.73 -12.85 -0.33
C ARG A 181 -12.23 -11.42 -0.51
N CYS A 182 -11.97 -10.81 -1.66
CA CYS A 182 -12.46 -9.47 -1.96
C CYS A 182 -13.88 -9.51 -2.54
N SER A 183 -14.86 -9.31 -1.67
CA SER A 183 -16.29 -9.36 -2.02
C SER A 183 -16.75 -8.27 -2.99
N ILE A 184 -16.00 -7.16 -3.07
CA ILE A 184 -16.31 -6.04 -3.96
C ILE A 184 -15.47 -6.17 -5.24
N SER A 185 -16.12 -6.61 -6.33
CA SER A 185 -15.45 -6.89 -7.62
C SER A 185 -14.67 -5.71 -8.20
N LYS A 186 -15.10 -4.47 -7.93
CA LYS A 186 -14.40 -3.26 -8.39
C LYS A 186 -12.99 -3.10 -7.82
N TYR A 187 -12.67 -3.72 -6.68
CA TYR A 187 -11.34 -3.63 -6.08
C TYR A 187 -10.43 -4.78 -6.51
N ILE A 188 -10.96 -5.86 -7.10
CA ILE A 188 -10.16 -7.03 -7.48
C ILE A 188 -9.15 -6.66 -8.57
N VAL A 189 -7.89 -6.96 -8.32
CA VAL A 189 -6.79 -6.87 -9.29
C VAL A 189 -6.55 -8.25 -9.89
N LYS A 190 -6.64 -8.36 -11.21
CA LYS A 190 -6.31 -9.60 -11.93
C LYS A 190 -4.85 -9.60 -12.38
N ALA A 191 -4.18 -10.72 -12.18
CA ALA A 191 -2.78 -10.89 -12.57
C ALA A 191 -2.56 -10.59 -14.06
N GLU A 192 -3.34 -11.21 -14.95
CA GLU A 192 -3.18 -11.08 -16.41
C GLU A 192 -3.30 -9.62 -16.89
N GLU A 193 -4.31 -8.89 -16.40
CA GLU A 193 -4.52 -7.48 -16.72
C GLU A 193 -3.32 -6.63 -16.24
N GLN A 194 -2.81 -6.93 -15.05
CA GLN A 194 -1.75 -6.14 -14.43
C GLN A 194 -0.37 -6.44 -15.02
N HIS A 195 -0.05 -7.71 -15.30
CA HIS A 195 1.18 -8.10 -15.99
C HIS A 195 1.22 -7.49 -17.40
N THR A 196 0.11 -7.55 -18.15
CA THR A 196 0.00 -6.89 -19.46
C THR A 196 0.31 -5.38 -19.37
N LEU A 197 -0.26 -4.71 -18.38
CA LEU A 197 -0.01 -3.28 -18.14
C LEU A 197 1.46 -3.00 -17.83
N LEU A 198 2.05 -3.76 -16.90
CA LEU A 198 3.46 -3.59 -16.51
C LEU A 198 4.42 -3.86 -17.67
N ALA A 199 4.15 -4.90 -18.49
CA ALA A 199 4.93 -5.18 -19.69
C ALA A 199 4.88 -3.99 -20.67
N GLN A 200 3.68 -3.46 -20.95
CA GLN A 200 3.51 -2.30 -21.81
C GLN A 200 4.24 -1.06 -21.28
N SER A 201 4.09 -0.76 -19.99
CA SER A 201 4.80 0.33 -19.31
C SER A 201 6.32 0.19 -19.42
N CYS A 202 6.87 -1.01 -19.17
CA CYS A 202 8.29 -1.27 -19.32
C CYS A 202 8.76 -1.04 -20.76
N LEU A 203 8.02 -1.54 -21.76
CA LEU A 203 8.34 -1.35 -23.17
C LEU A 203 8.29 0.12 -23.60
N VAL A 204 7.36 0.91 -23.06
CA VAL A 204 7.28 2.36 -23.30
C VAL A 204 8.52 3.06 -22.74
N VAL A 205 8.87 2.80 -21.47
CA VAL A 205 10.05 3.38 -20.82
C VAL A 205 11.34 3.04 -21.57
N MET A 206 11.45 1.81 -22.09
CA MET A 206 12.64 1.37 -22.81
C MET A 206 12.81 2.00 -24.21
N LYS A 207 11.79 2.69 -24.76
CA LYS A 207 11.93 3.44 -26.02
C LYS A 207 12.91 4.61 -25.90
N ASP A 208 13.09 5.13 -24.69
CA ASP A 208 13.98 6.27 -24.42
C ASP A 208 15.41 5.84 -24.08
N LEU A 209 15.76 4.56 -24.24
CA LEU A 209 17.12 4.07 -24.05
C LEU A 209 18.06 4.66 -25.10
N SER A 210 19.22 5.15 -24.63
CA SER A 210 20.29 5.65 -25.49
C SER A 210 21.53 4.78 -25.40
N ARG A 211 22.33 4.78 -26.47
CA ARG A 211 23.65 4.15 -26.47
C ARG A 211 24.55 4.81 -25.42
N ASP A 212 25.32 4.00 -24.71
CA ASP A 212 26.29 4.44 -23.70
C ASP A 212 25.67 5.33 -22.59
N ILE A 213 24.51 4.91 -22.07
CA ILE A 213 23.79 5.64 -21.01
C ILE A 213 24.67 5.92 -19.76
N CYS A 214 25.56 4.99 -19.41
CA CYS A 214 26.49 5.11 -18.29
C CYS A 214 27.76 5.93 -18.61
N GLN A 215 27.86 6.48 -19.82
CA GLN A 215 28.97 7.32 -20.28
C GLN A 215 30.33 6.64 -20.06
N ILE A 216 30.44 5.36 -20.43
CA ILE A 216 31.66 4.56 -20.32
C ILE A 216 32.73 5.10 -21.29
N GLN A 217 32.32 5.65 -22.44
CA GLN A 217 33.20 6.28 -23.45
C GLN A 217 34.30 5.35 -24.00
N ASN A 218 34.20 4.04 -23.74
CA ASN A 218 35.14 3.02 -24.19
C ASN A 218 34.39 1.70 -24.50
N PRO A 219 33.80 1.57 -25.71
CA PRO A 219 32.94 0.45 -26.09
C PRO A 219 33.49 -0.98 -25.95
N PRO A 220 34.81 -1.26 -26.10
CA PRO A 220 35.33 -2.62 -25.97
C PRO A 220 35.45 -3.13 -24.52
N LEU A 221 35.30 -2.28 -23.50
CA LEU A 221 35.37 -2.73 -22.10
C LEU A 221 34.17 -3.62 -21.75
N LEU A 222 34.45 -4.73 -21.07
CA LEU A 222 33.42 -5.55 -20.43
C LEU A 222 32.89 -4.82 -19.19
N ASN A 223 31.62 -5.06 -18.84
CA ASN A 223 31.01 -4.50 -17.63
C ASN A 223 31.82 -4.81 -16.35
N SER A 224 32.45 -5.98 -16.28
CA SER A 224 33.30 -6.39 -15.15
C SER A 224 34.62 -5.62 -15.03
N GLU A 225 35.04 -4.95 -16.11
CA GLU A 225 36.30 -4.18 -16.16
C GLU A 225 36.09 -2.70 -15.79
N VAL A 226 34.83 -2.25 -15.71
CA VAL A 226 34.48 -0.88 -15.33
C VAL A 226 34.30 -0.79 -13.81
N THR A 227 35.33 -0.33 -13.12
CA THR A 227 35.42 -0.35 -11.64
C THR A 227 34.33 0.44 -10.92
N ASP A 228 33.81 1.51 -11.54
CA ASP A 228 32.78 2.40 -10.98
C ASP A 228 31.38 2.18 -11.60
N LEU A 229 31.18 1.06 -12.32
CA LEU A 229 29.93 0.78 -13.03
C LEU A 229 28.67 0.81 -12.14
N PRO A 230 28.65 0.21 -10.93
CA PRO A 230 27.47 0.29 -10.06
C PRO A 230 27.08 1.73 -9.72
N ALA A 231 28.06 2.59 -9.46
CA ALA A 231 27.81 4.01 -9.18
C ALA A 231 27.30 4.75 -10.42
N ARG A 232 27.81 4.41 -11.61
CA ARG A 232 27.33 4.96 -12.89
C ARG A 232 25.89 4.55 -13.18
N ILE A 233 25.51 3.29 -12.93
CA ILE A 233 24.14 2.82 -13.10
C ILE A 233 23.19 3.64 -12.23
N VAL A 234 23.49 3.78 -10.93
CA VAL A 234 22.67 4.57 -10.00
C VAL A 234 22.58 6.04 -10.42
N LYS A 235 23.68 6.60 -10.95
CA LYS A 235 23.75 8.01 -11.37
C LYS A 235 23.03 8.30 -12.68
N HIS A 236 23.12 7.39 -13.66
CA HIS A 236 22.72 7.66 -15.04
C HIS A 236 21.45 6.93 -15.49
N ILE A 237 21.10 5.82 -14.83
CA ILE A 237 19.93 5.03 -15.17
C ILE A 237 18.90 5.19 -14.04
N PRO A 238 17.81 5.95 -14.24
CA PRO A 238 16.77 6.09 -13.23
C PRO A 238 16.15 4.74 -12.83
N ALA A 239 15.68 4.63 -11.58
CA ALA A 239 15.17 3.37 -11.03
C ALA A 239 14.05 2.70 -11.86
N HIS A 240 13.13 3.48 -12.44
CA HIS A 240 12.06 2.96 -13.31
C HIS A 240 12.59 2.38 -14.63
N VAL A 241 13.68 2.94 -15.18
CA VAL A 241 14.36 2.42 -16.36
C VAL A 241 15.11 1.13 -16.02
N GLN A 242 15.82 1.11 -14.87
CA GLN A 242 16.48 -0.10 -14.38
C GLN A 242 15.46 -1.25 -14.22
N TYR A 243 14.33 -0.97 -13.57
CA TYR A 243 13.23 -1.93 -13.42
C TYR A 243 12.74 -2.44 -14.77
N ALA A 244 12.43 -1.52 -15.70
CA ALA A 244 11.93 -1.87 -17.01
C ALA A 244 12.90 -2.79 -17.77
N CYS A 245 14.19 -2.46 -17.77
CA CYS A 245 15.23 -3.26 -18.44
C CYS A 245 15.41 -4.66 -17.82
N SER A 246 15.25 -4.79 -16.50
CA SER A 246 15.45 -6.05 -15.78
C SER A 246 14.23 -6.96 -15.76
N HIS A 247 13.01 -6.41 -15.77
CA HIS A 247 11.79 -7.15 -15.42
C HIS A 247 10.71 -7.17 -16.50
N TRP A 248 10.86 -6.48 -17.64
CA TRP A 248 9.82 -6.47 -18.69
C TRP A 248 9.41 -7.89 -19.12
N ALA A 249 10.36 -8.81 -19.27
CA ALA A 249 10.12 -10.17 -19.75
C ALA A 249 9.40 -11.05 -18.72
N TYR A 250 9.51 -10.74 -17.43
CA TYR A 250 8.74 -11.41 -16.38
C TYR A 250 7.25 -11.08 -16.46
N HIS A 251 6.91 -9.93 -17.05
CA HIS A 251 5.52 -9.48 -17.19
C HIS A 251 4.82 -9.95 -18.47
N VAL A 252 5.53 -10.68 -19.35
CA VAL A 252 5.00 -11.26 -20.60
C VAL A 252 4.69 -12.74 -20.41
#